data_AF-A0A938BFW7-F1
#
_entry.id   AF-A0A938BFW7-F1
#
_cell.length_a   1.000
_cell.length_b   1.000
_cell.length_c   1.000
_cell.angle_alpha   90.00
_cell.angle_beta   90.00
_cell.angle_gamma   90.00
#
_symmetry.space_group_name_H-M   'P 1'
#
loop_
_entity.id
_entity.type
_entity.pdbx_description
1 polymer ?
#
loop_
_entity_poly.entity_id
_entity_poly.type
_entity_poly.pdbx_seq_one_letter_code
_entity_poly.pdbx_strand_id
1 'polypeptide(L)'
;MKKGRLLKNAGMSTVQIIIVTGSFIYMYKYLLGVIGIERLGIWSLVIASTSITQIANLGMAGGVVKFVAKYFARGELDNLNGIVQTALWSLAVASGLLMIVAYPLCAYGLSFV
;
A
#
# COMPACT_ATOMS: atom_id res chain seq x y z
N MET A 1 -17.11 2.58 22.41
CA MET A 1 -16.42 3.40 21.39
C MET A 1 -17.40 4.46 20.88
N LYS A 2 -17.08 5.77 20.99
CA LYS A 2 -18.02 6.86 20.62
C LYS A 2 -18.30 6.84 19.10
N LYS A 3 -19.56 6.64 18.68
CA LYS A 3 -20.04 6.49 17.28
C LYS A 3 -19.47 7.55 16.30
N GLY A 4 -19.23 8.78 16.77
CA GLY A 4 -18.69 9.86 15.93
C GLY A 4 -17.25 9.66 15.41
N ARG A 5 -16.38 8.96 16.16
CA ARG A 5 -15.01 8.65 15.68
C ARG A 5 -15.00 7.57 14.60
N LEU A 6 -15.92 6.61 14.70
CA LEU A 6 -16.12 5.56 13.68
C LEU A 6 -16.60 6.16 12.36
N LEU A 7 -17.59 7.07 12.41
CA LEU A 7 -18.08 7.79 11.23
C LEU A 7 -17.00 8.65 10.58
N LYS A 8 -16.19 9.36 11.37
CA LYS A 8 -15.09 10.17 10.83
C LYS A 8 -14.03 9.30 10.14
N ASN A 9 -13.62 8.19 10.76
CA ASN A 9 -12.63 7.30 10.16
C ASN A 9 -13.16 6.63 8.89
N ALA A 10 -14.40 6.13 8.93
CA ALA A 10 -15.05 5.55 7.76
C ALA A 10 -15.16 6.57 6.61
N GLY A 11 -15.58 7.80 6.92
CA GLY A 11 -15.65 8.89 5.93
C GLY A 11 -14.28 9.21 5.32
N MET A 12 -13.23 9.29 6.14
CA MET A 12 -11.86 9.51 5.66
C MET A 12 -11.37 8.37 4.75
N SER A 13 -11.67 7.11 5.11
CA SER A 13 -11.31 5.96 4.26
C SER A 13 -12.06 5.98 2.92
N THR A 14 -13.34 6.36 2.90
CA THR A 14 -14.08 6.51 1.64
C THR A 14 -13.48 7.60 0.76
N VAL A 15 -13.14 8.77 1.34
CA VAL A 15 -12.47 9.86 0.60
C VAL A 15 -11.13 9.39 0.04
N GLN A 16 -10.33 8.67 0.83
CA GLN A 16 -9.08 8.07 0.37
C GLN A 16 -9.30 7.16 -0.85
N ILE A 17 -10.30 6.27 -0.80
CA ILE A 17 -10.62 5.36 -1.90
C ILE A 17 -11.01 6.15 -3.16
N ILE A 18 -11.80 7.20 -3.02
CA ILE A 18 -12.19 8.06 -4.15
C ILE A 18 -10.97 8.73 -4.76
N ILE A 19 -10.07 9.29 -3.95
CA ILE A 19 -8.84 9.92 -4.43
C ILE A 19 -7.97 8.91 -5.17
N VAL A 20 -7.72 7.74 -4.58
CA VAL A 20 -6.92 6.67 -5.21
C VAL A 20 -7.53 6.24 -6.54
N THR A 21 -8.84 6.00 -6.57
CA THR A 21 -9.56 5.61 -7.79
C THR A 21 -9.46 6.69 -8.86
N GLY A 22 -9.64 7.96 -8.47
CA GLY A 22 -9.49 9.11 -9.37
C GLY A 22 -8.08 9.21 -9.95
N SER A 23 -7.05 8.99 -9.13
CA SER A 23 -5.65 8.96 -9.57
C SER A 23 -5.40 7.85 -10.59
N PHE A 24 -5.94 6.64 -10.38
CA PHE A 24 -5.83 5.56 -11.35
C PHE A 24 -6.51 5.90 -12.68
N ILE A 25 -7.72 6.46 -12.64
CA ILE A 25 -8.43 6.88 -13.87
C ILE A 25 -7.61 7.92 -14.63
N TYR A 26 -7.03 8.90 -13.92
CA TYR A 26 -6.15 9.90 -14.51
C TYR A 26 -4.90 9.26 -15.14
N MET A 27 -4.25 8.35 -14.40
CA MET A 27 -3.06 7.63 -14.88
C MET A 27 -3.37 6.82 -16.15
N TYR A 28 -4.51 6.12 -16.21
CA TYR A 28 -4.93 5.37 -17.39
C TYR A 28 -5.16 6.28 -18.60
N LYS A 29 -5.79 7.43 -18.41
CA LYS A 29 -5.96 8.43 -19.49
C LYS A 29 -4.62 8.97 -19.97
N TYR A 30 -3.71 9.27 -19.05
CA TYR A 30 -2.36 9.72 -19.37
C TYR A 30 -1.58 8.67 -20.17
N LEU A 31 -1.61 7.40 -19.72
CA LEU A 31 -0.98 6.28 -20.42
C LEU A 31 -1.55 6.12 -21.84
N LEU A 32 -2.88 6.15 -22.01
CA LEU A 32 -3.49 6.10 -23.34
C LEU A 32 -2.96 7.21 -24.27
N GLY A 33 -2.82 8.43 -23.76
CA GLY A 33 -2.36 9.58 -24.55
C GLY A 33 -0.88 9.54 -24.92
N VAL A 34 -0.02 8.99 -24.05
CA VAL A 34 1.44 9.02 -24.25
C VAL A 34 1.95 7.79 -25.00
N ILE A 35 1.48 6.59 -24.64
CA ILE A 35 2.05 5.32 -25.12
C ILE A 35 1.11 4.52 -26.03
N GLY A 36 -0.14 4.97 -26.19
CA GLY A 36 -1.14 4.29 -27.00
C GLY A 36 -1.65 2.97 -26.40
N ILE A 37 -2.61 2.34 -27.09
CA ILE A 37 -3.34 1.19 -26.54
C ILE A 37 -2.50 -0.09 -26.45
N GLU A 38 -1.57 -0.32 -27.39
CA GLU A 38 -0.72 -1.51 -27.40
C GLU A 38 0.19 -1.59 -26.17
N ARG A 39 0.85 -0.49 -25.82
CA ARG A 39 1.76 -0.44 -24.66
C ARG A 39 1.01 -0.43 -23.33
N LEU A 40 -0.28 -0.09 -23.35
CA LEU A 40 -1.12 -0.11 -22.17
C LEU A 40 -1.37 -1.54 -21.66
N GLY A 41 -1.49 -2.51 -22.57
CA GLY A 41 -1.55 -3.94 -22.21
C GLY A 41 -0.33 -4.36 -21.38
N ILE A 42 0.87 -3.95 -21.80
CA ILE A 42 2.13 -4.23 -21.09
C ILE A 42 2.12 -3.55 -19.71
N TRP A 43 1.71 -2.28 -19.62
CA TRP A 43 1.62 -1.59 -18.32
C TRP A 43 0.59 -2.18 -17.38
N SER A 44 -0.51 -2.73 -17.90
CA SER A 44 -1.51 -3.44 -17.10
C SER A 44 -0.90 -4.69 -16.46
N LEU A 45 -0.03 -5.41 -17.18
CA LEU A 45 0.71 -6.54 -16.64
C LEU A 45 1.68 -6.11 -15.52
N VAL A 46 2.40 -5.00 -15.72
CA VAL A 46 3.31 -4.43 -14.70
C VAL A 46 2.54 -4.03 -13.44
N ILE A 47 1.38 -3.40 -13.58
CA ILE A 47 0.54 -3.00 -12.44
C ILE A 47 -0.02 -4.24 -11.71
N ALA A 48 -0.45 -5.26 -12.46
CA ALA A 48 -0.93 -6.51 -11.90
C ALA A 48 0.17 -7.25 -11.12
N SER A 49 1.38 -7.35 -11.67
CA SER A 49 2.52 -7.96 -10.98
C SER A 49 2.95 -7.15 -9.76
N THR A 50 2.93 -5.81 -9.87
CA THR A 50 3.25 -4.92 -8.75
C THR A 50 2.23 -5.06 -7.61
N SER A 51 0.97 -5.39 -7.91
CA SER A 51 -0.08 -5.54 -6.88
C SER A 51 0.24 -6.66 -5.87
N ILE A 52 1.07 -7.64 -6.23
CA ILE A 52 1.55 -8.69 -5.31
C ILE A 52 2.34 -8.08 -4.15
N THR A 53 3.07 -6.98 -4.38
CA THR A 53 3.83 -6.29 -3.31
C THR A 53 2.93 -5.73 -2.22
N GLN A 54 1.64 -5.49 -2.49
CA GLN A 54 0.69 -5.04 -1.47
C GLN A 54 0.47 -6.08 -0.37
N ILE A 55 0.71 -7.37 -0.65
CA ILE A 55 0.65 -8.45 0.34
C ILE A 55 1.71 -8.25 1.43
N ALA A 56 2.86 -7.63 1.10
CA ALA A 56 3.93 -7.32 2.07
C ALA A 56 3.45 -6.43 3.22
N ASN A 57 2.38 -5.67 3.00
CA ASN A 57 1.83 -4.77 4.01
C ASN A 57 1.09 -5.53 5.13
N LEU A 58 0.80 -6.84 4.98
CA LEU A 58 0.30 -7.78 6.01
C LEU A 58 -0.80 -7.22 6.95
N GLY A 59 -1.62 -6.26 6.50
CA GLY A 59 -2.61 -5.58 7.35
C GLY A 59 -2.05 -4.59 8.38
N MET A 60 -0.73 -4.28 8.35
CA MET A 60 -0.08 -3.30 9.24
C MET A 60 -0.72 -1.93 9.15
N ALA A 61 -1.10 -1.46 7.95
CA ALA A 61 -1.77 -0.18 7.78
C ALA A 61 -3.03 -0.05 8.66
N GLY A 62 -3.81 -1.12 8.82
CA GLY A 62 -4.98 -1.13 9.71
C GLY A 62 -4.60 -1.27 11.20
N GLY A 63 -3.61 -2.11 11.50
CA GLY A 63 -3.13 -2.34 12.87
C GLY A 63 -2.51 -1.09 13.51
N VAL A 64 -1.64 -0.40 12.77
CA VAL A 64 -0.94 0.81 13.23
C VAL A 64 -1.93 1.89 13.61
N VAL A 65 -2.97 2.14 12.80
CA VAL A 65 -3.99 3.15 13.10
C VAL A 65 -4.68 2.89 14.44
N LYS A 66 -4.97 1.62 14.76
CA LYS A 66 -5.58 1.25 16.05
C LYS A 66 -4.64 1.54 17.22
N PHE A 67 -3.37 1.15 17.12
CA PHE A 67 -2.40 1.35 18.19
C PHE A 67 -2.03 2.84 18.34
N VAL A 68 -1.79 3.54 17.24
CA VAL A 68 -1.58 5.00 17.22
C VAL A 68 -2.72 5.73 17.93
N ALA A 69 -3.98 5.43 17.59
CA ALA A 69 -5.12 6.06 18.24
C ALA A 69 -5.20 5.74 19.75
N LYS A 70 -4.80 4.53 20.17
CA LYS A 70 -4.78 4.11 21.57
C LYS A 70 -3.72 4.88 22.37
N TYR A 71 -2.48 4.94 21.91
CA TYR A 71 -1.37 5.59 22.62
C TYR A 71 -1.47 7.11 22.56
N PHE A 72 -1.94 7.68 21.44
CA PHE A 72 -2.23 9.10 21.32
C PHE A 72 -3.30 9.53 22.34
N ALA A 73 -4.37 8.74 22.52
CA ALA A 73 -5.42 9.05 23.50
C ALA A 73 -4.95 8.95 24.96
N ARG A 74 -3.85 8.25 25.24
CA ARG A 74 -3.24 8.11 26.58
C ARG A 74 -2.15 9.16 26.85
N GLY A 75 -1.78 9.97 25.85
CA GLY A 75 -0.68 10.93 25.96
C GLY A 75 0.71 10.29 25.99
N GLU A 76 0.82 9.00 25.70
CA GLU A 76 2.08 8.23 25.72
C GLU A 76 2.83 8.39 24.39
N LEU A 77 3.40 9.58 24.15
CA LEU A 77 4.03 9.92 22.87
C LEU A 77 5.29 9.09 22.57
N ASP A 78 6.03 8.64 23.57
CA ASP A 78 7.21 7.78 23.37
C ASP A 78 6.81 6.41 22.81
N ASN A 79 5.76 5.80 23.38
CA ASN A 79 5.21 4.54 22.89
C ASN A 79 4.58 4.71 21.50
N LEU A 80 3.95 5.85 21.23
CA LEU A 80 3.44 6.19 19.90
C LEU A 80 4.57 6.21 18.86
N ASN A 81 5.67 6.88 19.15
CA ASN A 81 6.82 6.95 18.24
C ASN A 81 7.43 5.57 18.01
N GLY A 82 7.62 4.79 19.09
CA GLY A 82 8.13 3.42 19.00
C GLY A 82 7.28 2.52 18.09
N ILE A 83 5.95 2.67 18.14
CA ILE A 83 5.03 1.88 17.30
C ILE A 83 5.11 2.29 15.83
N VAL A 84 5.12 3.59 15.55
CA VAL A 84 5.24 4.08 14.17
C VAL A 84 6.58 3.65 13.58
N GLN A 85 7.66 3.80 14.32
CA GLN A 85 9.00 3.41 13.87
C GLN A 85 9.13 1.90 13.68
N THR A 86 8.61 1.10 14.61
CA THR A 86 8.63 -0.36 14.49
C THR A 86 7.81 -0.81 13.28
N ALA A 87 6.64 -0.21 13.05
CA ALA A 87 5.81 -0.50 11.90
C ALA A 87 6.47 -0.15 10.57
N LEU A 88 7.18 0.98 10.51
CA LEU A 88 7.96 1.37 9.34
C LEU A 88 9.09 0.39 9.08
N TRP A 89 9.86 0.02 10.11
CA TRP A 89 10.94 -0.95 9.97
C TRP A 89 10.43 -2.33 9.56
N SER A 90 9.34 -2.80 10.16
CA SER A 90 8.76 -4.09 9.81
C SER A 90 8.23 -4.11 8.38
N LEU A 91 7.63 -3.00 7.92
CA LEU A 91 7.19 -2.88 6.52
C LEU A 91 8.38 -2.84 5.56
N ALA A 92 9.44 -2.09 5.88
CA ALA A 92 10.65 -2.01 5.08
C ALA A 92 11.35 -3.37 4.98
N VAL A 93 11.47 -4.10 6.10
CA VAL A 93 12.08 -5.44 6.12
C VAL A 93 11.20 -6.45 5.38
N ALA A 94 9.89 -6.46 5.61
CA ALA A 94 8.99 -7.39 4.94
C ALA A 94 8.98 -7.18 3.42
N SER A 95 8.86 -5.93 2.98
CA SER A 95 8.92 -5.59 1.54
C SER A 95 10.30 -5.87 0.93
N GLY A 96 11.38 -5.57 1.64
CA GLY A 96 12.75 -5.89 1.21
C GLY A 96 12.99 -7.38 1.04
N LEU A 97 12.56 -8.20 2.02
CA LEU A 97 12.63 -9.67 1.92
C LEU A 97 11.79 -10.19 0.75
N LEU A 98 10.60 -9.64 0.54
CA LEU A 98 9.74 -10.02 -0.57
C LEU A 98 10.41 -9.69 -1.91
N MET A 99 11.10 -8.55 -2.04
CA MET A 99 11.88 -8.21 -3.23
C MET A 99 13.07 -9.16 -3.45
N ILE A 100 13.81 -9.50 -2.40
CA ILE A 100 14.95 -10.44 -2.49
C ILE A 100 14.48 -11.83 -2.98
N VAL A 101 13.27 -12.26 -2.62
CA VAL A 101 12.69 -13.53 -3.08
C VAL A 101 12.05 -13.41 -4.46
N ALA A 102 11.37 -12.30 -4.75
CA ALA A 102 10.71 -12.06 -6.03
C ALA A 102 11.71 -11.92 -7.20
N TYR A 103 12.84 -11.26 -6.97
CA TYR A 103 13.88 -11.07 -8.00
C TYR A 103 14.39 -12.39 -8.62
N PRO A 104 14.88 -13.38 -7.85
CA PRO A 104 15.33 -14.65 -8.42
C PRO A 104 14.19 -15.48 -9.00
N LEU A 105 12.98 -15.42 -8.45
CA LEU A 105 11.80 -16.08 -9.02
C LEU A 105 11.46 -15.53 -10.41
N CYS A 106 11.48 -14.21 -10.56
CA CYS A 106 11.29 -13.56 -11.86
C CYS A 106 12.43 -13.89 -12.81
N ALA A 107 13.69 -13.87 -12.35
CA ALA A 107 14.84 -14.21 -13.18
C ALA A 107 14.80 -15.67 -13.66
N TYR A 108 14.44 -16.61 -12.79
CA TYR A 108 14.30 -18.03 -13.14
C TYR A 108 13.13 -18.24 -14.11
N GLY A 109 11.98 -17.61 -13.86
CA GLY A 109 10.82 -17.67 -14.76
C GLY A 109 11.10 -17.09 -16.14
N LEU A 110 11.88 -16.01 -16.22
CA LEU A 110 12.29 -15.41 -17.49
C LEU A 110 13.33 -16.26 -18.24
N SER A 111 14.16 -17.03 -17.52
CA SER A 111 15.15 -17.93 -18.15
C SER A 111 14.52 -19.16 -18.81
N PHE A 112 13.25 -19.45 -18.53
CA PHE A 112 12.51 -20.59 -19.08
C PHE A 112 11.69 -20.23 -20.34
N VAL A 113 11.61 -18.95 -20.69
CA VAL A 113 10.91 -18.40 -21.88
C VAL A 113 11.93 -17.94 -22.90
#